data_AF-A0A4Y4G823-F1
#
_entry.id   AF-A0A4Y4G823-F1
#
_cell.length_a   1.000
_cell.length_b   1.000
_cell.length_c   1.000
_cell.angle_alpha   90.00
_cell.angle_beta   90.00
_cell.angle_gamma   90.00
#
_symmetry.space_group_name_H-M   'P 1'
#
loop_
_entity.id
_entity.type
_entity.pdbx_description
1 polymer ?
#
loop_
_entity_poly.entity_id
_entity_poly.type
_entity_poly.pdbx_seq_one_letter_code
_entity_poly.pdbx_strand_id
1 'polypeptide(L)'
;MSSKKSLSELLTLIDKSTHASETKSNPELNTIFLKFNAKKEHNLNKALLDLKADINLYQLEHNYQTPSFLTRIVLDISEVNNVNEGVGLSAFFSNLWFGN
;
A
#
# COMPACT_ATOMS: atom_id res chain seq x y z
N MET A 1 -12.54 9.64 -17.42
CA MET A 1 -12.79 10.37 -16.15
C MET A 1 -12.55 9.52 -14.87
N SER A 2 -12.07 8.27 -14.95
CA SER A 2 -12.03 7.34 -13.79
C SER A 2 -10.80 7.47 -12.86
N SER A 3 -9.60 7.77 -13.39
CA SER A 3 -8.34 7.66 -12.62
C SER A 3 -8.15 8.69 -11.50
N LYS A 4 -8.74 9.89 -11.60
CA LYS A 4 -8.64 10.90 -10.53
C LYS A 4 -9.47 10.55 -9.29
N LYS A 5 -10.60 9.84 -9.49
CA LYS A 5 -11.48 9.43 -8.40
C LYS A 5 -10.86 8.28 -7.60
N SER A 6 -10.24 7.31 -8.27
CA SER A 6 -9.53 6.20 -7.62
C SER A 6 -8.31 6.66 -6.82
N LEU A 7 -7.55 7.64 -7.31
CA LEU A 7 -6.43 8.21 -6.55
C LEU A 7 -6.90 8.92 -5.26
N SER A 8 -7.96 9.72 -5.32
CA SER A 8 -8.48 10.41 -4.13
C SER A 8 -9.01 9.44 -3.08
N GLU A 9 -9.67 8.37 -3.51
CA GLU A 9 -10.17 7.31 -2.63
C GLU A 9 -9.01 6.54 -1.96
N LEU A 10 -7.96 6.22 -2.73
CA LEU A 10 -6.73 5.62 -2.21
C LEU A 10 -6.05 6.51 -1.17
N LEU A 11 -5.88 7.80 -1.45
CA LEU A 11 -5.26 8.74 -0.49
C LEU A 11 -6.09 8.85 0.79
N THR A 12 -7.43 8.86 0.66
CA THR A 12 -8.33 8.87 1.82
C THR A 12 -8.20 7.57 2.64
N LEU A 13 -8.05 6.42 1.97
CA LEU A 13 -7.83 5.15 2.63
C LEU A 13 -6.50 5.13 3.40
N ILE A 14 -5.41 5.57 2.75
CA ILE A 14 -4.08 5.65 3.39
C ILE A 14 -4.09 6.57 4.60
N ASP A 15 -4.77 7.71 4.51
CA ASP A 15 -4.90 8.67 5.62
C ASP A 15 -5.66 8.05 6.80
N LYS A 16 -6.81 7.40 6.53
CA LYS A 16 -7.56 6.65 7.56
C LYS A 16 -6.70 5.56 8.20
N SER A 17 -5.95 4.80 7.40
CA SER A 17 -5.06 3.74 7.88
C SER A 17 -3.90 4.26 8.71
N THR A 18 -3.41 5.46 8.45
CA THR A 18 -2.39 6.14 9.29
C THR A 18 -2.93 6.38 10.71
N HIS A 19 -4.24 6.62 10.84
CA HIS A 19 -4.88 6.92 12.11
C HIS A 19 -5.55 5.72 12.79
N ALA A 20 -5.54 4.55 12.14
CA ALA A 20 -6.10 3.31 12.67
C ALA A 20 -5.41 2.87 13.97
N SER A 21 -6.16 2.19 14.83
CA SER A 21 -5.66 1.73 16.13
C SER A 21 -4.50 0.76 15.95
N GLU A 22 -4.63 -0.14 14.97
CA GLU A 22 -3.67 -1.16 14.58
C GLU A 22 -2.33 -0.54 14.19
N THR A 23 -2.37 0.55 13.41
CA THR A 23 -1.18 1.32 13.01
C THR A 23 -0.56 2.04 14.19
N LYS A 24 -1.35 2.71 15.04
CA LYS A 24 -0.83 3.43 16.21
C LYS A 24 -0.22 2.50 17.26
N SER A 25 -0.77 1.29 17.39
CA SER A 25 -0.27 0.27 18.31
C SER A 25 1.01 -0.42 17.81
N ASN A 26 1.38 -0.25 16.54
CA ASN A 26 2.52 -0.90 15.93
C ASN A 26 3.57 0.13 15.46
N PRO A 27 4.71 0.29 16.17
CA PRO A 27 5.73 1.28 15.84
C PRO A 27 6.31 1.15 14.42
N GLU A 28 6.47 -0.08 13.93
CA GLU A 28 7.00 -0.36 12.60
C GLU A 28 6.01 0.07 11.52
N LEU A 29 4.74 -0.33 11.66
CA LEU A 29 3.68 0.06 10.73
C LEU A 29 3.45 1.57 10.73
N ASN A 30 3.47 2.21 11.91
CA ASN A 30 3.39 3.66 12.02
C ASN A 30 4.55 4.36 11.27
N THR A 31 5.76 3.81 11.36
CA THR A 31 6.94 4.35 10.65
C THR A 31 6.76 4.30 9.14
N ILE A 32 6.17 3.24 8.59
CA ILE A 32 5.86 3.11 7.16
C ILE A 32 4.95 4.26 6.70
N PHE A 33 3.85 4.51 7.40
CA PHE A 33 2.92 5.59 7.04
C PHE A 33 3.52 7.00 7.24
N LEU A 34 4.36 7.19 8.26
CA LEU A 34 5.10 8.46 8.43
C LEU A 34 6.06 8.73 7.27
N LYS A 35 6.80 7.71 6.81
CA LYS A 35 7.68 7.82 5.64
C LYS A 35 6.90 8.22 4.39
N PHE A 36 5.74 7.61 4.16
CA PHE A 36 4.85 7.98 3.06
C PHE A 36 4.41 9.45 3.16
N ASN A 37 3.90 9.87 4.32
CA ASN A 37 3.42 11.23 4.54
C ASN A 37 4.51 12.30 4.35
N ALA A 38 5.76 11.99 4.68
CA ALA A 38 6.88 12.90 4.44
C ALA A 38 7.25 13.04 2.94
N LYS A 39 6.99 12.00 2.13
CA LYS A 39 7.37 11.96 0.71
C LYS A 39 6.24 12.35 -0.26
N LYS A 40 4.97 12.22 0.15
CA LYS A 40 3.80 12.37 -0.73
C LYS A 40 3.70 13.74 -1.40
N GLU A 41 4.09 14.81 -0.70
CA GLU A 41 4.06 16.19 -1.20
C GLU A 41 5.13 16.47 -2.27
N HIS A 42 6.24 15.73 -2.24
CA HIS A 42 7.36 15.92 -3.17
C HIS A 42 7.17 15.13 -4.47
N ASN A 43 6.81 13.85 -4.36
CA ASN A 43 6.56 12.99 -5.51
C ASN A 43 5.59 11.89 -5.12
N LEU A 44 4.30 12.13 -5.40
CA LEU A 44 3.24 11.22 -5.00
C LEU A 44 3.37 9.83 -5.63
N ASN A 45 3.69 9.73 -6.92
CA ASN A 45 3.81 8.44 -7.60
C ASN A 45 4.94 7.60 -7.00
N LYS A 46 6.10 8.22 -6.74
CA LYS A 46 7.21 7.54 -6.08
C LYS A 46 6.85 7.16 -4.64
N ALA A 47 6.18 8.05 -3.90
CA ALA A 47 5.75 7.77 -2.54
C ALA A 47 4.77 6.58 -2.46
N LEU A 48 3.86 6.44 -3.43
CA LEU A 48 2.95 5.30 -3.52
C LEU A 48 3.71 4.00 -3.83
N LEU A 49 4.69 4.02 -4.73
CA LEU A 49 5.52 2.84 -5.02
C LEU A 49 6.37 2.43 -3.80
N ASP A 50 7.00 3.39 -3.13
CA ASP A 50 7.76 3.18 -1.89
C ASP A 50 6.84 2.59 -0.79
N LEU A 51 5.64 3.16 -0.59
CA LEU A 51 4.66 2.67 0.39
C LEU A 51 4.23 1.23 0.08
N LYS A 52 3.98 0.90 -1.18
CA LYS A 52 3.65 -0.46 -1.60
C LYS A 52 4.78 -1.45 -1.29
N ALA A 53 6.02 -1.08 -1.58
CA ALA A 53 7.18 -1.92 -1.29
C ALA A 53 7.36 -2.13 0.23
N ASP A 54 7.27 -1.05 1.02
CA ASP A 54 7.37 -1.10 2.48
C ASP A 54 6.26 -1.97 3.09
N ILE A 55 5.02 -1.85 2.61
CA ILE A 55 3.92 -2.71 3.06
C ILE A 55 4.17 -4.17 2.70
N ASN A 56 4.60 -4.48 1.47
CA ASN A 56 4.87 -5.86 1.06
C ASN A 56 5.98 -6.50 1.90
N LEU A 57 7.04 -5.76 2.22
CA LEU A 57 8.12 -6.21 3.09
C LEU A 57 7.59 -6.49 4.49
N TYR A 58 6.84 -5.56 5.07
CA TYR A 58 6.20 -5.73 6.37
C TYR A 58 5.29 -6.97 6.39
N GLN A 59 4.48 -7.18 5.35
CA GLN A 59 3.64 -8.38 5.25
C GLN A 59 4.48 -9.66 5.18
N LEU A 60 5.59 -9.67 4.45
CA LEU A 60 6.50 -10.81 4.36
C LEU A 60 7.15 -11.13 5.72
N GLU A 61 7.66 -10.12 6.42
CA GLU A 61 8.31 -10.26 7.74
C GLU A 61 7.35 -10.80 8.81
N HIS A 62 6.05 -10.48 8.68
CA HIS A 62 4.99 -10.93 9.57
C HIS A 62 4.24 -12.17 9.04
N ASN A 63 4.81 -12.92 8.08
CA ASN A 63 4.21 -14.13 7.48
C ASN A 63 2.77 -13.92 6.98
N TYR A 64 2.48 -12.74 6.46
CA TYR A 64 1.18 -12.27 5.97
C TYR A 64 0.07 -12.21 7.02
N GLN A 65 0.37 -12.39 8.31
CA GLN A 65 -0.56 -12.22 9.43
C GLN A 65 -0.69 -10.73 9.81
N THR A 66 -1.20 -9.93 8.88
CA THR A 66 -1.25 -8.46 9.02
C THR A 66 -2.67 -7.92 8.77
N PRO A 67 -2.96 -6.67 9.17
CA PRO A 67 -4.27 -6.07 8.92
C PRO A 67 -4.64 -6.07 7.43
N SER A 68 -5.87 -6.47 7.11
CA SER A 68 -6.36 -6.64 5.73
C SER A 68 -6.35 -5.33 4.91
N PHE A 69 -6.42 -4.18 5.57
CA PHE A 69 -6.36 -2.88 4.89
C PHE A 69 -5.01 -2.64 4.18
N LEU A 70 -3.93 -3.29 4.62
CA LEU A 70 -2.62 -3.18 3.98
C LEU A 70 -2.63 -3.79 2.58
N THR A 71 -3.20 -4.99 2.45
CA THR A 71 -3.40 -5.64 1.15
C THR A 71 -4.29 -4.77 0.25
N ARG A 72 -5.33 -4.14 0.81
CA ARG A 72 -6.20 -3.23 0.04
C ARG A 72 -5.43 -2.04 -0.52
N ILE A 73 -4.61 -1.38 0.31
CA ILE A 73 -3.76 -0.25 -0.12
C ILE A 73 -2.83 -0.68 -1.26
N VAL A 74 -2.19 -1.85 -1.15
CA VAL A 74 -1.26 -2.36 -2.17
C VAL A 74 -1.97 -2.62 -3.52
N LEU A 75 -3.18 -3.19 -3.48
CA LEU A 75 -3.99 -3.41 -4.67
C LEU A 75 -4.41 -2.07 -5.31
N ASP A 76 -4.92 -1.15 -4.51
CA ASP A 76 -5.37 0.17 -4.97
C ASP A 76 -4.20 1.01 -5.54
N ILE A 77 -3.00 0.94 -4.93
CA ILE A 77 -1.77 1.54 -5.50
C ILE A 77 -1.45 0.91 -6.85
N SER A 78 -1.57 -0.42 -6.97
CA SER A 78 -1.27 -1.12 -8.22
C SER A 78 -2.25 -0.77 -9.33
N GLU A 79 -3.53 -0.53 -9.00
CA GLU A 79 -4.54 -0.06 -9.96
C GLU A 79 -4.26 1.37 -10.42
N VAL A 80 -3.89 2.27 -9.50
CA VAL A 80 -3.56 3.66 -9.83
C VAL A 80 -2.25 3.77 -10.63
N ASN A 81 -1.27 2.91 -10.33
CA ASN A 81 0.03 2.88 -11.01
C ASN A 81 0.08 1.92 -12.23
N ASN A 82 -1.01 1.23 -12.57
CA ASN A 82 -1.08 0.24 -13.66
C ASN A 82 -0.89 0.80 -15.08
N VAL A 83 -0.50 2.07 -15.20
CA VAL A 83 -0.04 2.67 -16.46
C VAL A 83 1.47 2.46 -16.66
N ASN A 84 2.23 1.93 -15.68
CA ASN A 84 3.69 1.86 -15.79
C ASN A 84 4.42 0.58 -15.32
N GLU A 85 3.74 -0.44 -14.78
CA GLU A 85 4.42 -1.67 -14.32
C GLU A 85 3.75 -2.94 -14.85
N GLY A 86 3.80 -3.11 -16.17
CA GLY A 86 3.82 -4.46 -16.72
C GLY A 86 5.07 -5.19 -16.25
N VAL A 87 4.97 -6.51 -16.06
CA VAL A 87 6.05 -7.50 -15.96
C VAL A 87 6.48 -7.97 -14.55
N GLY A 88 6.24 -7.25 -13.44
CA GLY A 88 6.78 -7.69 -12.13
C GLY A 88 5.87 -8.50 -11.19
N LEU A 89 4.57 -8.17 -11.13
CA LEU A 89 3.80 -8.38 -9.88
C LEU A 89 2.51 -9.19 -10.00
N SER A 90 2.01 -9.46 -11.20
CA SER A 90 0.92 -10.42 -11.40
C SER A 90 1.29 -11.82 -10.87
N ALA A 91 2.57 -12.17 -10.91
CA ALA A 91 3.08 -13.43 -10.36
C ALA A 91 3.05 -13.48 -8.81
N PHE A 92 3.35 -12.38 -8.12
CA PHE A 92 3.39 -12.38 -6.64
C PHE A 92 1.99 -12.49 -6.00
N PHE A 93 0.98 -11.80 -6.51
CA PHE A 93 -0.38 -11.89 -5.96
C PHE A 93 -1.12 -13.16 -6.34
N SER A 94 -0.76 -13.81 -7.45
CA SER A 94 -1.35 -15.10 -7.83
C SER A 94 -1.14 -16.18 -6.76
N ASN A 95 -0.02 -16.13 -6.03
CA ASN A 95 0.28 -17.09 -4.96
C ASN A 95 -0.40 -16.76 -3.61
N LEU A 96 -0.79 -15.50 -3.38
CA LEU A 96 -1.47 -15.10 -2.13
C LEU A 96 -2.98 -15.29 -2.20
N TRP A 97 -3.59 -15.24 -3.39
CA TRP A 97 -5.04 -15.40 -3.55
C TRP A 97 -5.50 -16.85 -3.80
N PHE A 98 -4.59 -17.75 -4.20
CA PHE A 98 -4.86 -19.17 -4.42
C PHE A 98 -4.14 -20.10 -3.42
N GLY A 99 -3.74 -19.57 -2.27
CA GLY A 99 -3.29 -20.38 -1.14
C GLY A 99 -4.50 -20.94 -0.38
N ASN A 100 -4.73 -22.23 -0.58
CA ASN A 100 -5.74 -23.08 0.07
C ASN A 100 -5.68 -23.04 1.60
#